data_AF-A0A849EST3-F1
#
_entry.id   AF-A0A849EST3-F1
#
_cell.length_a   1.000
_cell.length_b   1.000
_cell.length_c   1.000
_cell.angle_alpha   90.00
_cell.angle_beta   90.00
_cell.angle_gamma   90.00
#
_symmetry.space_group_name_H-M   'P 1'
#
loop_
_entity.id
_entity.type
_entity.pdbx_description
1 polymer ?
#
loop_
_entity_poly.entity_id
_entity_poly.type
_entity_poly.pdbx_seq_one_letter_code
_entity_poly.pdbx_strand_id
1 'polypeptide(L)'
;TLIPNAAFVVAEGTCSAFGGIPAAEGNPTGSASVREFMVENHLKIEKRLLNLPGCPGHPITIVGTLAYLAAKGYPDKIHARLLTPDMFFSNSTHDECPRYHYYEREDFATYLGDPHGCLFKLGCLGPLTFNQCPHRQWNSGINWCIRAAAPCISCSSPEFAKHKNLAFYRKSEQYLNRAVMP
;
A
#
# COMPACT_ATOMS: atom_id res chain seq x y z
N THR A 1 -2.48 -26.66 12.23
CA THR A 1 -2.47 -25.42 11.41
C THR A 1 -2.69 -25.77 9.96
N LEU A 2 -3.36 -24.92 9.16
CA LEU A 2 -3.67 -25.19 7.74
C LEU A 2 -2.44 -25.05 6.81
N ILE A 3 -1.50 -24.17 7.16
CA ILE A 3 -0.34 -23.78 6.33
C ILE A 3 0.56 -24.95 5.88
N PRO A 4 0.92 -25.94 6.72
CA PRO A 4 1.78 -27.06 6.30
C PRO A 4 1.23 -27.83 5.09
N ASN A 5 -0.10 -27.96 5.01
CA ASN A 5 -0.82 -28.72 3.98
C ASN A 5 -1.28 -27.84 2.80
N ALA A 6 -1.07 -26.53 2.86
CA ALA A 6 -1.43 -25.62 1.78
C ALA A 6 -0.37 -25.63 0.68
N ALA A 7 -0.80 -25.70 -0.59
CA ALA A 7 0.10 -25.55 -1.74
C ALA A 7 0.71 -24.13 -1.76
N PHE A 8 -0.12 -23.11 -1.54
CA PHE A 8 0.26 -21.71 -1.46
C PHE A 8 -0.46 -21.04 -0.29
N VAL A 9 0.14 -19.98 0.23
CA VAL A 9 -0.43 -19.11 1.27
C VAL A 9 -0.49 -17.70 0.72
N VAL A 10 -1.66 -17.08 0.75
CA VAL A 10 -1.87 -15.71 0.30
C VAL A 10 -2.26 -14.87 1.50
N ALA A 11 -1.40 -13.92 1.86
CA ALA A 11 -1.68 -12.93 2.88
C ALA A 11 -2.33 -11.70 2.20
N GLU A 12 -3.66 -11.69 2.21
CA GLU A 12 -4.48 -10.61 1.67
C GLU A 12 -4.67 -9.49 2.70
N GLY A 13 -4.42 -8.26 2.25
CA GLY A 13 -4.49 -7.07 3.07
C GLY A 13 -3.23 -6.83 3.92
N THR A 14 -3.01 -5.57 4.26
CA THR A 14 -1.80 -5.13 4.99
C THR A 14 -1.70 -5.73 6.40
N CYS A 15 -2.84 -6.04 7.03
CA CYS A 15 -2.87 -6.73 8.32
C CYS A 15 -2.20 -8.11 8.25
N SER A 16 -2.58 -8.95 7.29
CA SER A 16 -1.99 -10.28 7.17
C SER A 16 -0.59 -10.25 6.54
N ALA A 17 -0.36 -9.33 5.58
CA ALA A 17 0.92 -9.21 4.90
C ALA A 17 2.05 -8.70 5.82
N PHE A 18 1.76 -7.68 6.64
CA PHE A 18 2.76 -6.91 7.40
C PHE A 18 2.34 -6.58 8.84
N GLY A 19 1.26 -7.17 9.36
CA GLY A 19 0.71 -6.90 10.70
C GLY A 19 -0.31 -5.75 10.70
N GLY A 20 -0.08 -4.70 9.92
CA GLY A 20 -1.01 -3.58 9.73
C GLY A 20 -1.35 -2.83 11.01
N ILE A 21 -2.53 -2.20 11.04
CA ILE A 21 -3.01 -1.40 12.17
C ILE A 21 -2.97 -2.17 13.51
N PRO A 22 -3.40 -3.44 13.60
CA PRO A 22 -3.35 -4.19 14.85
C PRO A 22 -1.93 -4.38 15.42
N ALA A 23 -0.92 -4.44 14.55
CA ALA A 23 0.48 -4.58 14.93
C ALA A 23 1.22 -3.24 15.06
N ALA A 24 0.50 -2.12 15.02
CA ALA A 24 1.07 -0.79 15.22
C ALA A 24 1.71 -0.64 16.61
N GLU A 25 2.50 0.43 16.78
CA GLU A 25 3.19 0.77 18.03
C GLU A 25 2.30 0.61 19.27
N GLY A 26 2.75 -0.21 20.21
CA GLY A 26 2.03 -0.56 21.43
C GLY A 26 1.33 -1.93 21.39
N ASN A 27 1.10 -2.49 20.18
CA ASN A 27 0.62 -3.85 19.87
C ASN A 27 0.17 -4.70 21.08
N PRO A 28 -1.01 -4.40 21.68
CA PRO A 28 -1.41 -4.99 22.95
C PRO A 28 -1.80 -6.47 22.84
N THR A 29 -1.98 -6.97 21.61
CA THR A 29 -2.43 -8.33 21.32
C THR A 29 -1.32 -9.24 20.81
N GLY A 30 -0.11 -8.71 20.57
CA GLY A 30 0.95 -9.46 19.88
C GLY A 30 0.59 -9.80 18.43
N SER A 31 -0.21 -8.95 17.77
CA SER A 31 -0.57 -9.10 16.36
C SER A 31 0.67 -9.20 15.48
N ALA A 32 0.68 -10.16 14.56
CA ALA A 32 1.80 -10.45 13.68
C ALA A 32 1.30 -10.77 12.27
N SER A 33 2.15 -10.55 11.28
CA SER A 33 1.93 -10.97 9.90
C SER A 33 2.01 -12.49 9.75
N VAL A 34 1.45 -13.00 8.65
CA VAL A 34 1.57 -14.42 8.28
C VAL A 34 3.05 -14.82 8.14
N ARG A 35 3.89 -13.92 7.63
CA ARG A 35 5.33 -14.18 7.51
C ARG A 35 5.98 -14.37 8.88
N GLU A 36 5.74 -13.47 9.82
CA GLU A 36 6.30 -13.56 11.17
C GLU A 36 5.85 -14.86 11.86
N PHE A 37 4.56 -15.19 11.76
CA PHE A 37 4.04 -16.47 12.24
C PHE A 37 4.75 -17.67 11.60
N MET A 38 4.96 -17.66 10.29
CA MET A 38 5.66 -18.73 9.58
C MET A 38 7.12 -18.84 10.01
N VAL A 39 7.83 -17.73 10.21
CA VAL A 39 9.23 -17.74 10.71
C VAL A 39 9.30 -18.33 12.11
N GLU A 40 8.46 -17.85 13.03
CA GLU A 40 8.42 -18.31 14.43
C GLU A 40 8.13 -19.81 14.54
N ASN A 41 7.32 -20.35 13.62
CA ASN A 41 6.94 -21.75 13.59
C ASN A 41 7.79 -22.59 12.61
N HIS A 42 8.91 -22.07 12.13
CA HIS A 42 9.83 -22.75 11.20
C HIS A 42 9.16 -23.31 9.93
N LEU A 43 8.14 -22.61 9.42
CA LEU A 43 7.40 -22.99 8.22
C LEU A 43 8.07 -22.44 6.94
N LYS A 44 8.02 -23.22 5.86
CA LYS A 44 8.61 -22.85 4.56
C LYS A 44 7.90 -21.63 3.94
N ILE A 45 8.64 -20.55 3.68
CA ILE A 45 8.15 -19.32 3.03
C ILE A 45 8.39 -19.33 1.51
N GLU A 46 9.57 -19.81 1.11
CA GLU A 46 10.03 -19.80 -0.28
C GLU A 46 9.05 -20.52 -1.21
N LYS A 47 8.66 -19.83 -2.30
CA LYS A 47 7.68 -20.33 -3.29
C LYS A 47 6.36 -20.79 -2.68
N ARG A 48 6.00 -20.27 -1.50
CA ARG A 48 4.77 -20.64 -0.78
C ARG A 48 3.96 -19.42 -0.35
N LEU A 49 4.58 -18.40 0.24
CA LEU A 49 3.88 -17.20 0.72
C LEU A 49 3.88 -16.09 -0.35
N LEU A 50 2.72 -15.48 -0.58
CA LEU A 50 2.56 -14.22 -1.33
C LEU A 50 1.83 -13.20 -0.46
N ASN A 51 2.29 -11.96 -0.52
CA ASN A 51 1.66 -10.83 0.14
C ASN A 51 0.90 -9.97 -0.90
N LEU A 52 -0.37 -9.67 -0.62
CA LEU A 52 -1.21 -8.78 -1.41
C LEU A 52 -1.67 -7.60 -0.53
N PRO A 53 -0.78 -6.64 -0.24
CA PRO A 53 -1.07 -5.57 0.71
C PRO A 53 -2.07 -4.56 0.16
N GLY A 54 -2.74 -3.86 1.09
CA GLY A 54 -3.83 -2.92 0.87
C GLY A 54 -4.78 -2.89 2.07
N CYS A 55 -5.52 -1.80 2.26
CA CYS A 55 -6.53 -1.68 3.31
C CYS A 55 -7.86 -1.13 2.73
N PRO A 56 -8.65 -1.96 2.02
CA PRO A 56 -8.47 -3.41 1.79
C PRO A 56 -7.55 -3.73 0.59
N GLY A 57 -7.31 -5.02 0.32
CA GLY A 57 -6.70 -5.47 -0.93
C GLY A 57 -7.60 -5.20 -2.14
N HIS A 58 -7.01 -4.87 -3.30
CA HIS A 58 -7.81 -4.57 -4.49
C HIS A 58 -8.39 -5.87 -5.08
N PRO A 59 -9.69 -5.94 -5.46
CA PRO A 59 -10.30 -7.18 -5.95
C PRO A 59 -9.56 -7.85 -7.13
N ILE A 60 -9.02 -7.04 -8.06
CA ILE A 60 -8.24 -7.57 -9.19
C ILE A 60 -6.95 -8.28 -8.78
N THR A 61 -6.28 -7.82 -7.71
CA THR A 61 -5.03 -8.46 -7.27
C THR A 61 -5.37 -9.77 -6.56
N ILE A 62 -6.46 -9.81 -5.80
CA ILE A 62 -6.96 -11.04 -5.16
C ILE A 62 -7.33 -12.08 -6.22
N VAL A 63 -8.29 -11.76 -7.09
CA VAL A 63 -8.79 -12.70 -8.11
C VAL A 63 -7.68 -13.05 -9.11
N GLY A 64 -6.90 -12.07 -9.54
CA GLY A 64 -5.80 -12.27 -10.48
C GLY A 64 -4.69 -13.16 -9.92
N THR A 65 -4.29 -12.97 -8.66
CA THR A 65 -3.30 -13.85 -8.01
C THR A 65 -3.84 -15.27 -7.85
N LEU A 66 -5.09 -15.45 -7.39
CA LEU A 66 -5.66 -16.79 -7.22
C LEU A 66 -5.77 -17.53 -8.56
N ALA A 67 -6.23 -16.85 -9.61
CA ALA A 67 -6.29 -17.41 -10.95
C ALA A 67 -4.89 -17.77 -11.49
N TYR A 68 -3.90 -16.91 -11.26
CA TYR A 68 -2.51 -17.18 -11.66
C TYR A 68 -1.95 -18.40 -10.93
N LEU A 69 -2.13 -18.48 -9.61
CA LEU A 69 -1.67 -19.62 -8.80
C LEU A 69 -2.31 -20.93 -9.28
N ALA A 70 -3.60 -20.92 -9.59
CA ALA A 70 -4.31 -22.11 -10.09
C ALA A 70 -3.81 -22.55 -11.48
N ALA A 71 -3.51 -21.60 -12.37
CA ALA A 71 -3.14 -21.90 -13.76
C ALA A 71 -1.64 -22.11 -14.00
N LYS A 72 -0.79 -21.43 -13.24
CA LYS A 72 0.66 -21.32 -13.47
C LYS A 72 1.51 -21.63 -12.23
N GLY A 73 0.90 -21.73 -11.05
CA GLY A 73 1.63 -21.89 -9.79
C GLY A 73 2.26 -20.59 -9.29
N TYR A 74 3.33 -20.71 -8.50
CA TYR A 74 3.97 -19.56 -7.86
C TYR A 74 4.65 -18.63 -8.90
N PRO A 75 4.41 -17.31 -8.88
CA PRO A 75 5.03 -16.38 -9.83
C PRO A 75 6.55 -16.31 -9.69
N ASP A 76 7.27 -16.24 -10.82
CA ASP A 76 8.74 -16.10 -10.83
C ASP A 76 9.20 -14.69 -10.44
N LYS A 77 8.41 -13.67 -10.78
CA LYS A 77 8.72 -12.26 -10.54
C LYS A 77 7.98 -11.75 -9.31
N ILE A 78 8.69 -11.75 -8.19
CA ILE A 78 8.20 -11.26 -6.90
C ILE A 78 9.24 -10.37 -6.24
N HIS A 79 8.79 -9.40 -5.45
CA HIS A 79 9.69 -8.60 -4.65
C HIS A 79 10.35 -9.46 -3.56
N ALA A 80 11.68 -9.60 -3.59
CA ALA A 80 12.42 -10.51 -2.70
C ALA A 80 12.14 -10.32 -1.19
N ARG A 81 12.05 -9.07 -0.74
CA ARG A 81 11.75 -8.74 0.67
C ARG A 81 10.25 -8.73 0.99
N LEU A 82 9.42 -8.10 0.16
CA LEU A 82 8.00 -7.89 0.44
C LEU A 82 7.12 -9.08 0.07
N LEU A 83 7.61 -9.99 -0.77
CA LEU A 83 6.89 -11.16 -1.30
C LEU A 83 5.62 -10.77 -2.08
N THR A 84 5.62 -9.58 -2.68
CA THR A 84 4.53 -9.06 -3.51
C THR A 84 4.77 -9.42 -4.97
N PRO A 85 3.75 -9.90 -5.73
CA PRO A 85 3.89 -10.14 -7.16
C PRO A 85 4.15 -8.86 -7.96
N ASP A 86 5.20 -8.86 -8.79
CA ASP A 86 5.57 -7.66 -9.57
C ASP A 86 4.46 -7.24 -10.53
N MET A 87 3.68 -8.20 -11.05
CA MET A 87 2.54 -7.94 -11.94
C MET A 87 1.48 -6.98 -11.36
N PHE A 88 1.49 -6.75 -10.04
CA PHE A 88 0.59 -5.82 -9.36
C PHE A 88 1.29 -4.74 -8.53
N PHE A 89 2.56 -4.92 -8.18
CA PHE A 89 3.24 -4.09 -7.18
C PHE A 89 4.64 -3.62 -7.64
N SER A 90 4.93 -3.63 -8.94
CA SER A 90 6.25 -3.23 -9.45
C SER A 90 6.52 -1.73 -9.38
N ASN A 91 5.49 -0.91 -9.53
CA ASN A 91 5.62 0.55 -9.65
C ASN A 91 4.97 1.24 -8.45
N SER A 92 5.53 2.39 -8.08
CA SER A 92 4.93 3.23 -7.05
C SER A 92 3.68 3.93 -7.60
N THR A 93 2.78 4.30 -6.70
CA THR A 93 1.60 5.10 -7.01
C THR A 93 2.01 6.44 -7.65
N HIS A 94 3.20 6.95 -7.28
CA HIS A 94 3.71 8.20 -7.81
C HIS A 94 4.22 8.08 -9.24
N ASP A 95 4.88 6.97 -9.58
CA ASP A 95 5.46 6.71 -10.90
C ASP A 95 4.39 6.73 -12.00
N GLU A 96 3.15 6.39 -11.62
CA GLU A 96 2.01 6.24 -12.53
C GLU A 96 0.92 7.28 -12.24
N CYS A 97 1.23 8.28 -11.42
CA CYS A 97 0.25 9.27 -10.98
C CYS A 97 -0.10 10.24 -12.12
N PRO A 98 -1.40 10.45 -12.44
CA PRO A 98 -1.81 11.44 -13.44
C PRO A 98 -1.47 12.88 -13.01
N ARG A 99 -1.25 13.12 -11.71
CA ARG A 99 -0.79 14.42 -11.17
C ARG A 99 0.75 14.55 -11.15
N TYR A 100 1.50 13.61 -11.73
CA TYR A 100 2.98 13.65 -11.73
C TYR A 100 3.53 14.93 -12.39
N HIS A 101 2.91 15.39 -13.48
CA HIS A 101 3.30 16.64 -14.15
C HIS A 101 3.18 17.90 -13.26
N TYR A 102 2.25 17.90 -12.29
CA TYR A 102 2.18 18.97 -11.30
C TYR A 102 3.36 18.91 -10.31
N TYR A 103 3.77 17.70 -9.91
CA TYR A 103 4.93 17.51 -9.04
C TYR A 103 6.22 18.01 -9.70
N GLU A 104 6.46 17.63 -10.95
CA GLU A 104 7.65 18.05 -11.72
C GLU A 104 7.74 19.57 -11.90
N ARG A 105 6.60 20.25 -11.95
CA ARG A 105 6.51 21.71 -12.08
C ARG A 105 6.49 22.44 -10.73
N GLU A 106 6.60 21.71 -9.63
CA GLU A 106 6.44 22.21 -8.27
C GLU A 106 5.10 22.93 -8.01
N ASP A 107 4.07 22.56 -8.77
CA ASP A 107 2.72 23.08 -8.63
C ASP A 107 1.94 22.21 -7.63
N PHE A 108 1.86 22.67 -6.38
CA PHE A 108 1.29 21.92 -5.28
C PHE A 108 -0.07 22.44 -4.86
N ALA A 109 -1.00 21.52 -4.63
CA ALA A 109 -2.28 21.82 -4.01
C ALA A 109 -2.07 22.45 -2.63
N THR A 110 -2.88 23.45 -2.29
CA THR A 110 -2.74 24.22 -1.04
C THR A 110 -3.74 23.83 0.03
N TYR A 111 -4.78 23.07 -0.32
CA TYR A 111 -5.80 22.56 0.60
C TYR A 111 -6.30 21.17 0.17
N LEU A 112 -6.86 20.41 1.11
CA LEU A 112 -7.46 19.10 0.83
C LEU A 112 -8.71 19.28 -0.03
N GLY A 113 -8.87 18.45 -1.06
CA GLY A 113 -9.98 18.59 -2.02
C GLY A 113 -9.66 19.43 -3.25
N ASP A 114 -8.47 20.03 -3.34
CA ASP A 114 -8.05 20.78 -4.52
C ASP A 114 -8.04 19.88 -5.79
N PRO A 115 -8.87 20.19 -6.80
CA PRO A 115 -8.90 19.42 -8.04
C PRO A 115 -7.63 19.57 -8.86
N HIS A 116 -6.81 20.60 -8.59
CA HIS A 116 -5.57 20.90 -9.29
C HIS A 116 -4.35 20.69 -8.38
N GLY A 117 -3.15 20.67 -8.99
CA GLY A 117 -1.90 20.58 -8.27
C GLY A 117 -1.58 19.21 -7.67
N CYS A 118 -0.31 19.00 -7.32
CA CYS A 118 0.16 17.79 -6.67
C CYS A 118 -0.14 17.82 -5.16
N LEU A 119 -0.60 16.69 -4.61
CA LEU A 119 -0.96 16.55 -3.20
C LEU A 119 0.25 16.28 -2.27
N PHE A 120 1.48 16.32 -2.78
CA PHE A 120 2.69 15.96 -2.03
C PHE A 120 2.88 16.79 -0.76
N LYS A 121 2.79 18.12 -0.85
CA LYS A 121 2.87 19.03 0.31
C LYS A 121 1.70 18.91 1.28
N LEU A 122 0.61 18.23 0.90
CA LEU A 122 -0.50 17.90 1.79
C LEU A 122 -0.28 16.57 2.55
N GLY A 123 0.80 15.85 2.25
CA GLY A 123 1.18 14.59 2.88
C GLY A 123 0.98 13.35 2.02
N CYS A 124 0.80 13.48 0.71
CA CYS A 124 0.62 12.29 -0.16
C CYS A 124 1.84 11.37 -0.11
N LEU A 125 1.64 10.14 0.38
CA LEU A 125 2.66 9.10 0.50
C LEU A 125 2.76 8.20 -0.75
N GLY A 126 2.24 8.65 -1.88
CA GLY A 126 2.27 7.94 -3.17
C GLY A 126 3.66 7.39 -3.55
N PRO A 127 4.77 8.13 -3.35
CA PRO A 127 6.12 7.63 -3.66
C PRO A 127 6.55 6.40 -2.86
N LEU A 128 5.94 6.16 -1.70
CA LEU A 128 6.22 5.02 -0.83
C LEU A 128 5.20 3.88 -0.99
N THR A 129 4.24 4.02 -1.90
CA THR A 129 3.07 3.15 -2.01
C THR A 129 3.12 2.37 -3.31
N PHE A 130 3.29 1.05 -3.26
CA PHE A 130 3.22 0.19 -4.44
C PHE A 130 1.84 -0.47 -4.47
N ASN A 131 1.05 -0.22 -5.52
CA ASN A 131 -0.29 -0.80 -5.72
C ASN A 131 -0.83 -0.50 -7.13
N GLN A 132 -2.09 -0.90 -7.38
CA GLN A 132 -2.79 -0.72 -8.66
C GLN A 132 -3.77 0.48 -8.67
N CYS A 133 -3.78 1.33 -7.64
CA CYS A 133 -4.72 2.45 -7.56
C CYS A 133 -4.66 3.43 -8.75
N PRO A 134 -3.50 3.84 -9.29
CA PRO A 134 -3.49 4.75 -10.43
C PRO A 134 -4.03 4.11 -11.71
N HIS A 135 -3.77 2.81 -11.93
CA HIS A 135 -4.18 2.08 -13.14
C HIS A 135 -5.62 1.58 -13.13
N ARG A 136 -5.98 0.85 -12.07
CA ARG A 136 -7.26 0.13 -11.98
C ARG A 136 -8.30 0.92 -11.20
N GLN A 137 -7.85 1.89 -10.42
CA GLN A 137 -8.66 2.67 -9.49
C GLN A 137 -9.47 1.73 -8.57
N TRP A 138 -10.64 2.12 -8.12
CA TRP A 138 -11.53 1.32 -7.29
C TRP A 138 -12.94 1.37 -7.85
N ASN A 139 -13.72 0.34 -7.50
CA ASN A 139 -15.13 0.21 -7.86
C ASN A 139 -15.33 0.25 -9.38
N SER A 140 -14.68 -0.67 -10.12
CA SER A 140 -14.75 -0.75 -11.58
C SER A 140 -14.19 0.48 -12.31
N GLY A 141 -13.06 1.02 -11.83
CA GLY A 141 -12.38 2.14 -12.47
C GLY A 141 -12.99 3.51 -12.19
N ILE A 142 -13.93 3.59 -11.24
CA ILE A 142 -14.69 4.83 -10.98
C ILE A 142 -13.84 5.87 -10.28
N ASN A 143 -13.15 5.50 -9.19
CA ASN A 143 -12.41 6.49 -8.40
C ASN A 143 -11.28 5.88 -7.57
N TRP A 144 -10.41 6.72 -7.02
CA TRP A 144 -9.37 6.38 -6.05
C TRP A 144 -8.96 7.64 -5.29
N CYS A 145 -8.13 7.51 -4.24
CA CYS A 145 -7.84 8.61 -3.32
C CYS A 145 -7.39 9.90 -4.03
N ILE A 146 -6.37 9.82 -4.89
CA ILE A 146 -5.80 11.02 -5.53
C ILE A 146 -6.79 11.64 -6.55
N ARG A 147 -7.60 10.83 -7.25
CA ARG A 147 -8.65 11.33 -8.14
C ARG A 147 -9.77 12.02 -7.36
N ALA A 148 -10.05 11.58 -6.14
CA ALA A 148 -10.92 12.26 -5.19
C ALA A 148 -10.24 13.45 -4.46
N ALA A 149 -9.06 13.89 -4.93
CA ALA A 149 -8.27 14.95 -4.32
C ALA A 149 -7.89 14.69 -2.83
N ALA A 150 -7.80 13.42 -2.45
CA ALA A 150 -7.34 12.96 -1.14
C ALA A 150 -5.91 12.39 -1.24
N PRO A 151 -4.97 12.83 -0.38
CA PRO A 151 -3.61 12.29 -0.35
C PRO A 151 -3.59 10.76 -0.14
N CYS A 152 -2.67 10.07 -0.82
CA CYS A 152 -2.43 8.65 -0.54
C CYS A 152 -1.88 8.50 0.89
N ILE A 153 -2.44 7.56 1.65
CA ILE A 153 -2.01 7.25 3.04
C ILE A 153 -1.06 6.05 3.12
N SER A 154 -0.58 5.54 1.98
CA SER A 154 0.31 4.39 1.89
C SER A 154 -0.24 3.09 2.46
N CYS A 155 -1.53 2.81 2.25
CA CYS A 155 -2.20 1.66 2.87
C CYS A 155 -1.62 0.28 2.50
N SER A 156 -0.83 0.17 1.42
CA SER A 156 -0.15 -1.07 1.01
C SER A 156 1.31 -1.15 1.45
N SER A 157 1.84 -0.15 2.17
CA SER A 157 3.20 -0.17 2.71
C SER A 157 3.28 -0.93 4.04
N PRO A 158 4.40 -1.58 4.35
CA PRO A 158 4.68 -2.13 5.69
C PRO A 158 4.61 -1.08 6.81
N GLU A 159 4.80 0.21 6.49
CA GLU A 159 4.81 1.30 7.46
C GLU A 159 3.43 1.92 7.67
N PHE A 160 2.41 1.45 6.96
CA PHE A 160 1.04 1.97 7.06
C PHE A 160 0.53 1.94 8.51
N ALA A 161 0.26 3.14 9.06
CA ALA A 161 -0.27 3.32 10.40
C ALA A 161 0.59 2.72 11.53
N LYS A 162 1.86 2.38 11.27
CA LYS A 162 2.68 1.60 12.20
C LYS A 162 3.21 2.42 13.36
N HIS A 163 3.47 3.70 13.13
CA HIS A 163 4.10 4.60 14.09
C HIS A 163 3.25 5.84 14.34
N LYS A 164 3.14 6.28 15.59
CA LYS A 164 2.34 7.47 15.96
C LYS A 164 2.91 8.76 15.36
N ASN A 165 4.21 8.80 15.11
CA ASN A 165 4.90 9.96 14.51
C ASN A 165 4.81 10.01 12.98
N LEU A 166 4.27 8.96 12.33
CA LEU A 166 4.02 8.97 10.90
C LEU A 166 2.63 9.57 10.63
N ALA A 167 2.56 10.90 10.56
CA ALA A 167 1.33 11.59 10.21
C ALA A 167 0.97 11.41 8.72
N PHE A 168 -0.28 11.05 8.44
CA PHE A 168 -0.77 10.94 7.04
C PHE A 168 -0.89 12.27 6.32
N TYR A 169 -1.09 13.36 7.07
CA TYR A 169 -1.31 14.69 6.50
C TYR A 169 -0.35 15.68 7.16
N ARG A 170 0.28 16.52 6.34
CA ARG A 170 1.18 17.59 6.79
C ARG A 170 0.41 18.89 7.06
N LYS A 171 -0.68 18.80 7.85
CA LYS A 171 -1.56 19.95 8.10
C LYS A 171 -0.83 21.09 8.82
N SER A 172 0.14 20.79 9.69
CA SER A 172 0.96 21.80 10.38
C SER A 172 1.78 22.67 9.40
N GLU A 173 2.30 22.08 8.31
CA GLU A 173 3.04 22.81 7.28
C GLU A 173 2.16 23.84 6.56
N GLN A 174 0.85 23.62 6.46
CA GLN A 174 -0.09 24.60 5.89
C GLN A 174 -0.25 25.84 6.78
N TYR A 175 -0.23 25.68 8.11
CA TYR A 175 -0.30 26.81 9.03
C TYR A 175 0.99 27.63 9.02
N LEU A 176 2.14 26.97 8.88
CA LEU A 176 3.43 27.66 8.70
C LEU A 176 3.44 28.51 7.42
N ASN A 177 2.89 28.00 6.32
CA ASN A 177 2.81 28.77 5.07
C ASN A 177 1.79 29.92 5.14
N ARG A 178 0.72 29.80 5.94
CA ARG A 178 -0.25 30.90 6.16
C ARG A 178 0.30 32.00 7.08
N ALA A 179 1.15 31.66 8.04
CA ALA A 179 1.80 32.63 8.91
C ALA A 179 2.89 33.47 8.20
N VAL A 180 3.24 33.12 6.96
CA VAL A 180 4.28 33.77 6.14
C VAL A 180 3.67 34.44 4.89
N MET A 181 2.34 34.41 4.72
CA MET A 181 1.69 35.28 3.74
C MET A 181 1.46 36.66 4.38
N PRO A 182 1.94 37.77 3.75
CA PRO A 182 1.73 39.13 4.24
C PRO A 182 0.25 39.54 4.22
#